data_AF-A0A6M5Z6U3-F1
#
_entry.id   AF-A0A6M5Z6U3-F1
#
_cell.length_a   1.000
_cell.length_b   1.000
_cell.length_c   1.000
_cell.angle_alpha   90.00
_cell.angle_beta   90.00
_cell.angle_gamma   90.00
#
_symmetry.space_group_name_H-M   'P 1'
#
loop_
_entity.id
_entity.type
_entity.pdbx_description
1 polymer ?
#
loop_
_entity_poly.entity_id
_entity_poly.type
_entity_poly.pdbx_seq_one_letter_code
_entity_poly.pdbx_strand_id
1 'polypeptide(L)'
;MKNKPPFYFRKHVTGSPRRGGMDRPVSATTVEGFIQQLAVQYVGRGYYFFVTGTIKPHKNPAQVDAKLCARYGVGQSKWAKARRRAAGRASHAYIRFERFFVLLCTHGESPFFEDEGERVRDARKSPVRFRGYAVSFRGGHVHVRIDRPRYLELKSYLVGIAVHRTVEDLASEFRRALAFEPYAPVRSQCLCVLRAVNRARAEAGLEDVPRTCLRFRRRVMKPFEPDSGPLIPQGP
;
A
#
# COMPACT_ATOMS: atom_id res chain seq x y z
N MET A 1 -1.38 27.29 -42.35
CA MET A 1 -0.86 26.00 -42.84
C MET A 1 0.58 25.82 -42.35
N LYS A 2 0.80 24.69 -41.66
CA LYS A 2 2.02 23.86 -41.63
C LYS A 2 3.29 24.48 -40.99
N ASN A 3 3.63 24.10 -39.75
CA ASN A 3 4.22 22.83 -39.29
C ASN A 3 5.77 22.89 -39.24
N LYS A 4 6.33 22.99 -38.02
CA LYS A 4 7.08 21.89 -37.35
C LYS A 4 7.73 22.35 -36.02
N PRO A 5 7.42 21.69 -34.89
CA PRO A 5 8.40 21.36 -33.85
C PRO A 5 9.08 20.00 -34.20
N PRO A 6 9.94 19.37 -33.36
CA PRO A 6 10.48 19.78 -32.06
C PRO A 6 12.03 19.71 -31.97
N PHE A 7 12.57 20.42 -30.97
CA PHE A 7 13.91 20.16 -30.46
C PHE A 7 14.03 18.72 -29.96
N TYR A 8 14.80 17.91 -30.69
CA TYR A 8 15.26 16.59 -30.24
C TYR A 8 16.35 16.80 -29.18
N PHE A 9 16.04 16.52 -27.92
CA PHE A 9 17.08 16.39 -26.89
C PHE A 9 17.84 15.07 -27.16
N ARG A 10 19.09 15.20 -27.61
CA ARG A 10 20.02 14.10 -27.89
C ARG A 10 20.22 13.25 -26.62
N LYS A 11 20.04 11.94 -26.77
CA LYS A 11 20.50 10.94 -25.79
C LYS A 11 22.03 10.98 -25.71
N HIS A 12 22.57 11.42 -24.58
CA HIS A 12 23.90 11.00 -24.12
C HIS A 12 23.74 10.40 -22.73
N VAL A 13 23.49 9.09 -22.68
CA VAL A 13 23.73 8.27 -21.49
C VAL A 13 24.96 7.44 -21.78
N THR A 14 26.13 8.04 -21.63
CA THR A 14 27.41 7.31 -21.52
C THR A 14 27.84 7.38 -20.07
N GLY A 15 27.21 6.53 -19.26
CA GLY A 15 27.63 6.22 -17.90
C GLY A 15 27.63 4.70 -17.78
N SER A 16 28.82 4.10 -17.80
CA SER A 16 29.04 2.67 -17.53
C SER A 16 28.28 2.25 -16.26
N PRO A 17 27.58 1.10 -16.23
CA PRO A 17 26.86 0.67 -15.05
C PRO A 17 27.88 0.32 -13.96
N ARG A 18 28.08 1.23 -13.00
CA ARG A 18 28.81 0.90 -11.77
C ARG A 18 28.05 -0.24 -11.08
N ARG A 19 28.63 -1.44 -11.12
CA ARG A 19 28.25 -2.61 -10.32
C ARG A 19 28.29 -2.21 -8.84
N GLY A 20 27.13 -1.87 -8.29
CA GLY A 20 26.97 -1.43 -6.91
C GLY A 20 25.53 -1.09 -6.50
N GLY A 21 24.56 -1.42 -7.34
CA GLY A 21 23.14 -1.42 -6.97
C GLY A 21 22.80 -2.78 -6.41
N MET A 22 22.67 -2.88 -5.09
CA MET A 22 22.12 -4.05 -4.41
C MET A 22 20.76 -4.35 -5.07
N ASP A 23 20.65 -5.49 -5.74
CA ASP A 23 19.48 -5.90 -6.52
C ASP A 23 18.34 -6.18 -5.54
N ARG A 24 17.65 -5.10 -5.12
CA ARG A 24 16.65 -5.18 -4.07
C ARG A 24 15.36 -5.73 -4.68
N PRO A 25 14.77 -6.77 -4.09
CA PRO A 25 13.48 -7.24 -4.56
C PRO A 25 12.47 -6.10 -4.45
N VAL A 26 11.68 -5.94 -5.50
CA VAL A 26 10.62 -4.93 -5.60
C VAL A 26 9.22 -5.55 -5.59
N SER A 27 9.13 -6.87 -5.76
CA SER A 27 7.88 -7.63 -5.74
C SER A 27 7.59 -8.11 -4.33
N ALA A 28 6.58 -7.54 -3.70
CA ALA A 28 6.05 -8.06 -2.45
C ALA A 28 5.33 -9.40 -2.69
N THR A 29 5.42 -10.28 -1.70
CA THR A 29 4.85 -11.65 -1.75
C THR A 29 3.49 -11.75 -1.07
N THR A 30 3.18 -10.82 -0.16
CA THR A 30 1.91 -10.74 0.58
C THR A 30 1.33 -9.33 0.53
N VAL A 31 0.00 -9.22 0.71
CA VAL A 31 -0.68 -7.92 0.79
C VAL A 31 -0.19 -7.15 2.02
N GLU A 32 -0.04 -7.82 3.16
CA GLU A 32 0.44 -7.25 4.42
C GLU A 32 1.88 -6.74 4.28
N GLY A 33 2.75 -7.54 3.64
CA GLY A 33 4.11 -7.14 3.31
C GLY A 33 4.15 -5.90 2.43
N PHE A 34 3.33 -5.86 1.38
CA PHE A 34 3.20 -4.69 0.51
C PHE A 34 2.78 -3.45 1.29
N ILE A 35 1.73 -3.55 2.12
CA ILE A 35 1.22 -2.44 2.94
C ILE A 35 2.26 -1.97 3.96
N GLN A 36 2.97 -2.89 4.63
CA GLN A 36 4.02 -2.53 5.59
C GLN A 36 5.19 -1.82 4.92
N GLN A 37 5.64 -2.31 3.77
CA GLN A 37 6.71 -1.67 3.02
C GLN A 37 6.29 -0.27 2.56
N LEU A 38 5.09 -0.15 1.98
CA LEU A 38 4.53 1.12 1.53
C LEU A 38 4.39 2.13 2.68
N ALA A 39 3.80 1.71 3.80
CA ALA A 39 3.56 2.56 4.95
C ALA A 39 4.87 2.98 5.64
N VAL A 40 5.71 2.00 6.02
CA VAL A 40 6.85 2.23 6.92
C VAL A 40 8.09 2.71 6.17
N GLN A 41 8.42 2.11 5.02
CA GLN A 41 9.67 2.40 4.32
C GLN A 41 9.55 3.54 3.31
N TYR A 42 8.34 3.83 2.82
CA TYR A 42 8.14 4.86 1.81
C TYR A 42 7.35 6.05 2.36
N VAL A 43 6.05 5.92 2.58
CA VAL A 43 5.20 7.06 2.98
C VAL A 43 5.69 7.68 4.30
N GLY A 44 6.07 6.85 5.28
CA GLY A 44 6.65 7.32 6.55
C GLY A 44 8.03 7.96 6.43
N ARG A 45 8.72 7.81 5.29
CA ARG A 45 10.06 8.37 5.02
C ARG A 45 10.05 9.50 3.99
N GLY A 46 8.89 10.10 3.75
CA GLY A 46 8.77 11.29 2.91
C GLY A 46 8.55 11.02 1.42
N TYR A 47 8.28 9.77 1.02
CA TYR A 47 7.89 9.46 -0.37
C TYR A 47 6.40 9.74 -0.56
N TYR A 48 6.05 11.04 -0.61
CA TYR A 48 4.67 11.48 -0.64
C TYR A 48 4.06 11.47 -2.03
N PHE A 49 4.86 11.68 -3.07
CA PHE A 49 4.36 11.74 -4.44
C PHE A 49 4.37 10.35 -5.05
N PHE A 50 3.29 9.95 -5.69
CA PHE A 50 3.16 8.61 -6.23
C PHE A 50 2.30 8.53 -7.48
N VAL A 51 2.52 7.45 -8.23
CA VAL A 51 1.65 6.97 -9.30
C VAL A 51 1.38 5.49 -9.04
N THR A 52 0.14 5.07 -9.28
CA THR A 52 -0.25 3.66 -9.24
C THR A 52 -0.54 3.16 -10.64
N GLY A 53 -0.31 1.88 -10.90
CA GLY A 53 -0.69 1.27 -12.17
C GLY A 53 -0.81 -0.24 -12.10
N THR A 54 -1.39 -0.82 -13.14
CA THR A 54 -1.49 -2.27 -13.33
C THR A 54 -0.75 -2.66 -14.60
N ILE A 55 0.16 -3.61 -14.49
CA ILE A 55 0.91 -4.17 -15.61
C ILE A 55 -0.06 -4.98 -16.48
N LYS A 56 -0.14 -4.63 -17.77
CA LYS A 56 -1.00 -5.31 -18.75
C LYS A 56 -0.73 -6.83 -18.76
N PRO A 57 -1.75 -7.69 -18.92
CA PRO A 57 -1.60 -9.15 -18.82
C PRO A 57 -0.51 -9.75 -19.71
N HIS A 58 -0.40 -9.28 -20.96
CA HIS A 58 0.58 -9.76 -21.94
C HIS A 58 2.03 -9.31 -21.66
N LYS A 59 2.26 -8.43 -20.67
CA LYS A 59 3.61 -7.97 -20.31
C LYS A 59 4.17 -8.81 -19.18
N ASN A 60 5.46 -9.15 -19.29
CA ASN A 60 6.23 -9.74 -18.20
C ASN A 60 6.46 -8.69 -17.09
N PRO A 61 5.98 -8.93 -15.86
CA PRO A 61 6.15 -7.98 -14.76
C PRO A 61 7.62 -7.65 -14.44
N ALA A 62 8.51 -8.64 -14.45
CA ALA A 62 9.92 -8.44 -14.10
C ALA A 62 10.64 -7.51 -15.10
N GLN A 63 10.29 -7.60 -16.39
CA GLN A 63 10.84 -6.69 -17.40
C GLN A 63 10.34 -5.26 -17.23
N VAL A 64 9.08 -5.08 -16.85
CA VAL A 64 8.53 -3.76 -16.54
C VAL A 64 9.17 -3.18 -15.29
N ASP A 65 9.38 -4.00 -14.24
CA ASP A 65 10.09 -3.61 -13.04
C ASP A 65 11.50 -3.10 -13.38
N ALA A 66 12.28 -3.89 -14.12
CA ALA A 66 13.62 -3.52 -14.53
C ALA A 66 13.64 -2.19 -15.31
N LYS A 67 12.68 -2.00 -16.23
CA LYS A 67 12.55 -0.77 -17.00
C LYS A 67 12.24 0.45 -16.13
N LEU A 68 11.29 0.32 -15.20
CA LEU A 68 10.92 1.41 -14.29
C LEU A 68 12.04 1.72 -13.30
N CYS A 69 12.69 0.69 -12.75
CA CYS A 69 13.82 0.84 -11.85
C CYS A 69 15.00 1.53 -12.54
N ALA A 70 15.33 1.16 -13.77
CA ALA A 70 16.36 1.80 -14.56
C ALA A 70 16.03 3.26 -14.89
N ARG A 71 14.80 3.54 -15.37
CA ARG A 71 14.37 4.90 -15.74
C ARG A 71 14.46 5.88 -14.58
N TYR A 72 13.99 5.47 -13.40
CA TYR A 72 13.89 6.35 -12.23
C TYR A 72 15.04 6.17 -11.23
N GLY A 73 16.03 5.33 -11.52
CA GLY A 73 17.16 5.07 -10.62
C GLY A 73 16.72 4.49 -9.27
N VAL A 74 15.73 3.60 -9.28
CA VAL A 74 15.33 2.83 -8.09
C VAL A 74 16.44 1.82 -7.79
N GLY A 75 16.82 1.67 -6.52
CA GLY A 75 17.90 0.77 -6.09
C GLY A 75 19.16 1.49 -5.60
N GLN A 76 19.19 2.82 -5.65
CA GLN A 76 20.27 3.60 -5.05
C GLN A 76 20.45 3.29 -3.55
N SER A 77 21.72 3.27 -3.12
CA SER A 77 22.08 3.05 -1.72
C SER A 77 21.50 4.12 -0.79
N LYS A 78 21.40 3.83 0.51
CA LYS A 78 20.93 4.79 1.52
C LYS A 78 21.70 6.11 1.44
N TRP A 79 23.03 6.02 1.31
CA TRP A 79 23.92 7.17 1.21
C TRP A 79 23.74 7.96 -0.09
N ALA A 80 23.58 7.28 -1.23
CA ALA A 80 23.30 7.94 -2.49
C ALA A 80 21.97 8.71 -2.45
N LYS A 81 20.92 8.10 -1.87
CA LYS A 81 19.62 8.76 -1.65
C LYS A 81 19.73 9.97 -0.72
N ALA A 82 20.48 9.86 0.37
CA ALA A 82 20.71 10.97 1.30
C ALA A 82 21.40 12.15 0.61
N ARG A 83 22.48 11.90 -0.15
CA ARG A 83 23.17 12.93 -0.93
C ARG A 83 22.28 13.59 -1.97
N ARG A 84 21.44 12.81 -2.68
CA ARG A 84 20.47 13.37 -3.64
C ARG A 84 19.52 14.35 -2.98
N ARG A 85 18.95 13.96 -1.82
CA ARG A 85 18.01 14.81 -1.07
C ARG A 85 18.67 16.09 -0.58
N ALA A 86 19.92 16.01 -0.10
CA ALA A 86 20.71 17.18 0.30
C ALA A 86 20.98 18.12 -0.87
N ALA A 87 21.17 17.58 -2.08
CA ALA A 87 21.33 18.36 -3.31
C ALA A 87 20.00 18.79 -3.95
N GLY A 88 18.87 18.77 -3.21
CA GLY A 88 17.56 19.18 -3.71
C GLY A 88 16.89 18.23 -4.70
N ARG A 89 17.47 17.05 -4.97
CA ARG A 89 16.97 16.07 -5.94
C ARG A 89 16.09 15.01 -5.29
N ALA A 90 15.01 14.62 -5.96
CA ALA A 90 14.15 13.56 -5.45
C ALA A 90 14.86 12.19 -5.46
N SER A 91 14.45 11.36 -4.51
CA SER A 91 14.74 9.92 -4.45
C SER A 91 13.50 9.12 -4.81
N HIS A 92 13.68 8.04 -5.57
CA HIS A 92 12.59 7.19 -6.04
C HIS A 92 12.52 5.86 -5.30
N ALA A 93 11.31 5.32 -5.23
CA ALA A 93 10.99 4.01 -4.70
C ALA A 93 9.95 3.36 -5.62
N TYR A 94 10.03 2.04 -5.75
CA TYR A 94 9.09 1.25 -6.52
C TYR A 94 8.78 -0.02 -5.74
N ILE A 95 7.51 -0.40 -5.73
CA ILE A 95 7.04 -1.66 -5.16
C ILE A 95 5.89 -2.19 -6.00
N ARG A 96 5.85 -3.51 -6.19
CA ARG A 96 4.83 -4.24 -6.92
C ARG A 96 4.26 -5.36 -6.06
N PHE A 97 2.98 -5.66 -6.22
CA PHE A 97 2.37 -6.90 -5.78
C PHE A 97 1.59 -7.47 -6.97
N GLU A 98 1.90 -8.70 -7.37
CA GLU A 98 1.39 -9.30 -8.61
C GLU A 98 1.60 -8.34 -9.81
N ARG A 99 0.53 -7.77 -10.37
CA ARG A 99 0.61 -6.82 -11.48
C ARG A 99 0.37 -5.37 -11.06
N PHE A 100 -0.05 -5.12 -9.82
CA PHE A 100 -0.27 -3.78 -9.30
C PHE A 100 1.04 -3.20 -8.78
N PHE A 101 1.37 -1.97 -9.15
CA PHE A 101 2.56 -1.30 -8.68
C PHE A 101 2.29 0.11 -8.17
N VAL A 102 3.21 0.59 -7.34
CA VAL A 102 3.29 1.97 -6.87
C VAL A 102 4.72 2.47 -7.11
N LEU A 103 4.85 3.53 -7.89
CA LEU A 103 6.07 4.29 -8.08
C LEU A 103 5.96 5.56 -7.23
N LEU A 104 6.93 5.81 -6.36
CA LEU A 104 6.93 6.95 -5.45
C LEU A 104 8.22 7.77 -5.58
N CYS A 105 8.13 9.05 -5.24
CA CYS A 105 9.30 9.90 -5.04
C CYS A 105 9.15 10.80 -3.81
N THR A 106 10.29 11.21 -3.27
CA THR A 106 10.35 12.31 -2.30
C THR A 106 10.13 13.65 -2.98
N HIS A 107 9.98 14.72 -2.19
CA HIS A 107 10.15 16.06 -2.72
C HIS A 107 11.56 16.26 -3.31
N GLY A 108 11.67 17.15 -4.30
CA GLY A 108 12.92 17.53 -4.96
C GLY A 108 12.83 17.43 -6.48
N GLU A 109 13.87 17.91 -7.16
CA GLU A 109 13.98 17.87 -8.62
C GLU A 109 13.99 16.43 -9.14
N SER A 110 13.11 16.14 -10.11
CA SER A 110 13.09 14.87 -10.81
C SER A 110 12.25 14.92 -12.08
N PRO A 111 12.68 14.18 -13.14
CA PRO A 111 11.84 13.95 -14.32
C PRO A 111 10.49 13.27 -14.02
N PHE A 112 10.31 12.65 -12.84
CA PHE A 112 9.06 11.99 -12.44
C PHE A 112 7.83 12.89 -12.55
N PHE A 113 7.95 14.16 -12.17
CA PHE A 113 6.81 15.09 -12.20
C PHE A 113 6.42 15.47 -13.63
N GLU A 114 7.38 15.61 -14.52
CA GLU A 114 7.15 15.89 -15.95
C GLU A 114 6.66 14.64 -16.69
N ASP A 115 7.35 13.50 -16.48
CA ASP A 115 7.07 12.23 -17.12
C ASP A 115 5.68 11.68 -16.79
N GLU A 116 5.25 11.82 -15.53
CA GLU A 116 3.98 11.27 -15.07
C GLU A 116 2.86 12.32 -15.05
N GLY A 117 3.20 13.61 -14.97
CA GLY A 117 2.28 14.74 -15.13
C GLY A 117 1.06 14.65 -14.22
N GLU A 118 -0.12 14.79 -14.82
CA GLU A 118 -1.41 14.77 -14.12
C GLU A 118 -1.74 13.45 -13.40
N ARG A 119 -0.99 12.38 -13.65
CA ARG A 119 -1.17 11.10 -12.95
C ARG A 119 -0.55 11.11 -11.55
N VAL A 120 0.33 12.07 -11.26
CA VAL A 120 0.95 12.20 -9.95
C VAL A 120 -0.11 12.54 -8.90
N ARG A 121 -0.03 11.84 -7.77
CA ARG A 121 -0.86 12.05 -6.58
C ARG A 121 0.05 12.30 -5.39
N ASP A 122 -0.50 12.95 -4.38
CA ASP A 122 0.19 13.25 -3.13
C ASP A 122 -0.49 12.49 -1.98
N ALA A 123 0.24 11.61 -1.30
CA ALA A 123 -0.22 10.76 -0.19
C ALA A 123 -0.70 11.57 1.03
N ARG A 124 -0.38 12.87 1.10
CA ARG A 124 -0.89 13.80 2.11
C ARG A 124 -2.30 14.29 1.79
N LYS A 125 -2.68 14.31 0.51
CA LYS A 125 -3.97 14.77 0.01
C LYS A 125 -4.90 13.61 -0.34
N SER A 126 -4.40 12.63 -1.08
CA SER A 126 -5.14 11.44 -1.52
C SER A 126 -4.39 10.16 -1.13
N PRO A 127 -5.05 9.17 -0.52
CA PRO A 127 -4.38 7.93 -0.14
C PRO A 127 -4.01 7.07 -1.34
N VAL A 128 -2.94 6.28 -1.19
CA VAL A 128 -2.68 5.10 -2.01
C VAL A 128 -3.70 4.03 -1.62
N ARG A 129 -4.51 3.57 -2.58
CA ARG A 129 -5.52 2.53 -2.35
C ARG A 129 -5.04 1.20 -2.91
N PHE A 130 -5.13 0.15 -2.11
CA PHE A 130 -4.73 -1.20 -2.52
C PHE A 130 -5.41 -2.26 -1.65
N ARG A 131 -6.06 -3.25 -2.28
CA ARG A 131 -6.70 -4.41 -1.62
C ARG A 131 -7.54 -4.03 -0.38
N GLY A 132 -8.37 -2.99 -0.49
CA GLY A 132 -9.23 -2.50 0.59
C GLY A 132 -8.53 -1.63 1.65
N TYR A 133 -7.22 -1.42 1.57
CA TYR A 133 -6.49 -0.45 2.37
C TYR A 133 -6.44 0.93 1.71
N ALA A 134 -6.37 1.96 2.55
CA ALA A 134 -5.99 3.30 2.16
C ALA A 134 -4.79 3.76 3.02
N VAL A 135 -3.67 4.06 2.37
CA VAL A 135 -2.41 4.51 2.99
C VAL A 135 -2.18 5.99 2.65
N SER A 136 -2.08 6.82 3.68
CA SER A 136 -1.84 8.27 3.55
C SER A 136 -0.87 8.77 4.60
N PHE A 137 -0.52 10.05 4.54
CA PHE A 137 0.28 10.72 5.58
C PHE A 137 -0.50 11.91 6.14
N ARG A 138 -0.85 11.88 7.43
CA ARG A 138 -1.70 12.89 8.08
C ARG A 138 -1.20 13.18 9.49
N GLY A 139 -1.22 14.46 9.90
CA GLY A 139 -0.82 14.86 11.25
C GLY A 139 0.59 14.42 11.64
N GLY A 140 1.54 14.43 10.69
CA GLY A 140 2.92 13.98 10.95
C GLY A 140 3.13 12.47 10.97
N HIS A 141 2.09 11.67 10.77
CA HIS A 141 2.17 10.21 10.85
C HIS A 141 1.59 9.50 9.63
N VAL A 142 2.08 8.27 9.40
CA VAL A 142 1.48 7.39 8.41
C VAL A 142 0.12 6.94 8.91
N HIS A 143 -0.89 7.12 8.07
CA HIS A 143 -2.27 6.82 8.37
C HIS A 143 -2.77 5.70 7.45
N VAL A 144 -2.69 4.46 7.95
CA VAL A 144 -3.20 3.25 7.28
C VAL A 144 -4.57 2.91 7.85
N ARG A 145 -5.56 2.83 6.97
CA ARG A 145 -6.96 2.55 7.33
C ARG A 145 -7.59 1.56 6.36
N ILE A 146 -8.73 0.98 6.72
CA ILE A 146 -9.65 0.36 5.77
C ILE A 146 -10.22 1.48 4.89
N ASP A 147 -10.13 1.32 3.57
CA ASP A 147 -10.65 2.28 2.59
C ASP A 147 -12.14 2.52 2.82
N ARG A 148 -12.61 3.75 2.57
CA ARG A 148 -13.93 4.19 3.02
C ARG A 148 -15.08 3.33 2.43
N PRO A 149 -15.14 3.07 1.11
CA PRO A 149 -16.18 2.20 0.55
C PRO A 149 -16.17 0.81 1.18
N ARG A 150 -14.98 0.20 1.27
CA ARG A 150 -14.81 -1.14 1.88
C ARG A 150 -15.21 -1.17 3.35
N TYR A 151 -14.87 -0.13 4.11
CA TYR A 151 -15.26 0.00 5.51
C TYR A 151 -16.79 0.06 5.67
N LEU A 152 -17.47 0.85 4.83
CA LEU A 152 -18.93 0.98 4.89
C LEU A 152 -19.62 -0.31 4.48
N GLU A 153 -19.13 -0.99 3.45
CA GLU A 153 -19.61 -2.31 3.04
C GLU A 153 -19.50 -3.34 4.17
N LEU A 154 -18.31 -3.47 4.78
CA LEU A 154 -18.07 -4.39 5.90
C LEU A 154 -18.94 -4.06 7.12
N LYS A 155 -19.09 -2.77 7.43
CA LYS A 155 -19.95 -2.31 8.52
C LYS A 155 -21.41 -2.68 8.25
N SER A 156 -21.90 -2.38 7.05
CA SER A 156 -23.28 -2.66 6.66
C SER A 156 -23.58 -4.16 6.73
N TYR A 157 -22.67 -4.98 6.20
CA TYR A 157 -22.79 -6.43 6.24
C TYR A 157 -22.86 -6.96 7.68
N LEU A 158 -21.88 -6.63 8.52
CA LEU A 158 -21.81 -7.14 9.89
C LEU A 158 -22.96 -6.67 10.78
N VAL A 159 -23.41 -5.42 10.60
CA VAL A 159 -24.61 -4.90 11.30
C VAL A 159 -25.88 -5.58 10.78
N GLY A 160 -25.99 -5.83 9.48
CA GLY A 160 -27.17 -6.48 8.89
C GLY A 160 -27.38 -7.91 9.37
N ILE A 161 -26.31 -8.65 9.71
CA ILE A 161 -26.41 -10.01 10.26
C ILE A 161 -26.45 -10.05 11.79
N ALA A 162 -26.35 -8.91 12.47
CA ALA A 162 -26.09 -8.82 13.91
C ALA A 162 -27.14 -9.53 14.78
N VAL A 163 -28.43 -9.44 14.39
CA VAL A 163 -29.56 -10.03 15.14
C VAL A 163 -30.00 -11.40 14.60
N HIS A 164 -29.34 -11.90 13.55
CA HIS A 164 -29.71 -13.15 12.86
C HIS A 164 -28.68 -14.28 13.07
N ARG A 165 -27.67 -14.04 13.92
CA ARG A 165 -26.53 -14.93 14.13
C ARG A 165 -26.16 -15.04 15.61
N THR A 166 -25.56 -16.16 15.95
CA THR A 166 -25.00 -16.41 17.28
C THR A 166 -23.76 -15.55 17.51
N VAL A 167 -23.31 -15.48 18.76
CA VAL A 167 -22.08 -14.76 19.13
C VAL A 167 -20.87 -15.42 18.45
N GLU A 168 -20.84 -16.74 18.38
CA GLU A 168 -19.78 -17.56 17.78
C GLU A 168 -19.67 -17.31 16.28
N ASP A 169 -20.81 -17.32 15.58
CA ASP A 169 -20.89 -17.05 14.14
C ASP A 169 -20.39 -15.64 13.84
N LEU A 170 -20.87 -14.64 14.60
CA LEU A 170 -20.41 -13.27 14.45
C LEU A 170 -18.92 -13.15 14.73
N ALA A 171 -18.41 -13.77 15.80
CA ALA A 171 -16.99 -13.74 16.11
C ALA A 171 -16.12 -14.33 14.99
N SER A 172 -16.58 -15.42 14.36
CA SER A 172 -15.94 -16.01 13.17
C SER A 172 -15.98 -15.04 11.98
N GLU A 173 -17.12 -14.43 11.73
CA GLU A 173 -17.31 -13.44 10.68
C GLU A 173 -16.45 -12.19 10.88
N PHE A 174 -16.29 -11.72 12.11
CA PHE A 174 -15.36 -10.63 12.45
C PHE A 174 -13.92 -10.99 12.10
N ARG A 175 -13.46 -12.19 12.46
CA ARG A 175 -12.09 -12.65 12.15
C ARG A 175 -11.86 -12.77 10.64
N ARG A 176 -12.86 -13.25 9.90
CA ARG A 176 -12.80 -13.45 8.44
C ARG A 176 -12.87 -12.12 7.68
N ALA A 177 -13.88 -11.30 7.99
CA ALA A 177 -14.19 -10.08 7.25
C ALA A 177 -13.23 -8.92 7.59
N LEU A 178 -12.76 -8.84 8.84
CA LEU A 178 -11.85 -7.80 9.31
C LEU A 178 -10.40 -8.27 9.42
N ALA A 179 -9.97 -9.18 8.54
CA ALA A 179 -8.60 -9.69 8.44
C ALA A 179 -7.57 -8.64 7.92
N PHE A 180 -7.73 -7.38 8.32
CA PHE A 180 -6.81 -6.30 8.00
C PHE A 180 -5.68 -6.23 9.02
N GLU A 181 -4.51 -5.80 8.57
CA GLU A 181 -3.36 -5.60 9.43
C GLU A 181 -3.65 -4.48 10.44
N PRO A 182 -3.50 -4.70 11.75
CA PRO A 182 -4.09 -3.85 12.79
C PRO A 182 -3.25 -2.61 13.09
N TYR A 183 -3.17 -1.71 12.11
CA TYR A 183 -2.72 -0.33 12.31
C TYR A 183 -3.69 0.41 13.24
N ALA A 184 -3.19 1.44 13.94
CA ALA A 184 -4.01 2.19 14.90
C ALA A 184 -5.38 2.64 14.32
N PRO A 185 -5.47 3.25 13.12
CA PRO A 185 -6.76 3.60 12.54
C PRO A 185 -7.63 2.40 12.16
N VAL A 186 -7.03 1.30 11.66
CA VAL A 186 -7.74 0.04 11.37
C VAL A 186 -8.38 -0.51 12.63
N ARG A 187 -7.64 -0.59 13.75
CA ARG A 187 -8.17 -1.06 15.04
C ARG A 187 -9.35 -0.21 15.51
N SER A 188 -9.25 1.11 15.40
CA SER A 188 -10.34 2.03 15.73
C SER A 188 -11.56 1.78 14.84
N GLN A 189 -11.38 1.55 13.53
CA GLN A 189 -12.46 1.21 12.62
C GLN A 189 -13.14 -0.11 13.00
N CYS A 190 -12.37 -1.16 13.28
CA CYS A 190 -12.91 -2.46 13.71
C CYS A 190 -13.70 -2.35 15.02
N LEU A 191 -13.19 -1.59 16.00
CA LEU A 191 -13.90 -1.31 17.26
C LEU A 191 -15.21 -0.56 17.02
N CYS A 192 -15.25 0.39 16.08
CA CYS A 192 -16.48 1.08 15.73
C CYS A 192 -17.52 0.14 15.08
N VAL A 193 -17.09 -0.86 14.31
CA VAL A 193 -18.00 -1.87 13.76
C VAL A 193 -18.53 -2.77 14.88
N LEU A 194 -17.67 -3.27 15.76
CA LEU A 194 -18.08 -4.09 16.91
C LEU A 194 -19.11 -3.36 17.79
N ARG A 195 -18.87 -2.08 18.11
CA ARG A 195 -19.84 -1.26 18.86
C ARG A 195 -21.16 -1.06 18.13
N ALA A 196 -21.16 -1.01 16.80
CA ALA A 196 -22.39 -0.90 16.03
C ALA A 196 -23.19 -2.21 16.07
N VAL A 197 -22.51 -3.35 15.95
CA VAL A 197 -23.11 -4.68 16.07
C VAL A 197 -23.69 -4.90 17.48
N ASN A 198 -22.92 -4.65 18.53
CA ASN A 198 -23.39 -4.85 19.91
C ASN A 198 -24.55 -3.92 20.26
N ARG A 199 -24.60 -2.70 19.71
CA ARG A 199 -25.76 -1.81 19.87
C ARG A 199 -27.04 -2.43 19.29
N ALA A 200 -26.97 -2.94 18.06
CA ALA A 200 -28.11 -3.59 17.41
C ALA A 200 -28.56 -4.86 18.18
N ARG A 201 -27.60 -5.58 18.78
CA ARG A 201 -27.87 -6.77 19.60
C ARG A 201 -28.50 -6.41 20.93
N ALA A 202 -27.99 -5.39 21.62
CA ALA A 202 -28.56 -4.90 22.87
C ALA A 202 -30.01 -4.41 22.68
N GLU A 203 -30.30 -3.69 21.58
CA GLU A 203 -31.66 -3.27 21.21
C GLU A 203 -32.61 -4.46 20.99
N ALA A 204 -32.07 -5.61 20.57
CA ALA A 204 -32.82 -6.86 20.38
C ALA A 204 -32.78 -7.80 21.59
N GLY A 205 -32.18 -7.40 22.73
CA GLY A 205 -32.04 -8.24 23.92
C GLY A 205 -31.09 -9.42 23.76
N LEU A 206 -30.15 -9.36 22.80
CA LEU A 206 -29.17 -10.42 22.52
C LEU A 206 -27.82 -10.13 23.19
N GLU A 207 -27.07 -11.19 23.51
CA GLU A 207 -25.74 -11.11 24.13
C GLU A 207 -24.72 -10.37 23.25
N ASP A 208 -23.86 -9.56 23.86
CA ASP A 208 -22.79 -8.82 23.19
C ASP A 208 -21.71 -9.73 22.57
N VAL A 209 -21.21 -9.35 21.38
CA VAL A 209 -20.04 -10.02 20.80
C VAL A 209 -18.77 -9.55 21.54
N PRO A 210 -17.91 -10.46 22.01
CA PRO A 210 -16.75 -10.08 22.80
C PRO A 210 -15.67 -9.44 21.93
N ARG A 211 -14.96 -8.47 22.51
CA ARG A 211 -13.85 -7.77 21.84
C ARG A 211 -12.70 -8.69 21.40
N THR A 212 -12.58 -9.87 22.01
CA THR A 212 -11.58 -10.90 21.68
C THR A 212 -11.73 -11.45 20.25
N CYS A 213 -12.85 -11.20 19.56
CA CYS A 213 -12.99 -11.51 18.14
C CYS A 213 -12.08 -10.66 17.22
N LEU A 214 -11.53 -9.55 17.71
CA LEU A 214 -10.68 -8.64 16.93
C LEU A 214 -9.18 -8.88 17.15
N ARG A 215 -8.40 -8.75 16.08
CA ARG A 215 -6.92 -8.77 16.15
C ARG A 215 -6.37 -7.38 16.50
N PHE A 216 -5.59 -7.28 17.58
CA PHE A 216 -5.00 -6.00 18.02
C PHE A 216 -3.49 -5.88 17.78
N ARG A 217 -2.81 -7.00 17.51
CA ARG A 217 -1.35 -7.05 17.34
C ARG A 217 -0.97 -7.22 15.88
N ARG A 218 -0.05 -6.37 15.44
CA ARG A 218 0.52 -6.39 14.10
C ARG A 218 1.58 -7.49 14.02
N ARG A 219 1.60 -8.26 12.93
CA ARG A 219 2.71 -9.17 12.60
C ARG A 219 3.79 -8.39 11.87
N VAL A 220 5.06 -8.51 12.25
CA VAL A 220 6.15 -7.90 11.46
C VAL A 220 6.34 -8.76 10.22
N MET A 221 6.15 -8.17 9.04
CA MET A 221 6.30 -8.88 7.78
C MET A 221 7.69 -8.65 7.20
N LYS A 222 8.18 -9.67 6.48
CA LYS A 222 9.30 -9.55 5.56
C LYS A 222 8.74 -9.44 4.14
N PRO A 223 8.60 -8.21 3.58
CA PRO A 223 7.72 -7.98 2.42
C PRO A 223 8.07 -8.77 1.16
N PHE A 224 9.34 -9.18 1.03
CA PHE A 224 9.90 -9.77 -0.18
C PHE A 224 10.29 -11.24 -0.01
N GLU A 225 10.14 -11.80 1.20
CA GLU A 225 10.32 -13.22 1.45
C GLU A 225 8.97 -13.92 1.31
N PRO A 226 8.91 -15.19 0.85
CA PRO A 226 7.68 -15.97 0.90
C PRO A 226 7.15 -16.04 2.34
N ASP A 227 5.82 -16.03 2.52
CA ASP A 227 5.23 -16.09 3.86
C ASP A 227 5.59 -17.42 4.52
N SER A 228 6.46 -17.38 5.52
CA SER A 228 6.82 -18.54 6.35
C SER A 228 5.82 -18.78 7.49
N GLY A 229 4.64 -18.16 7.43
CA GLY A 229 3.53 -18.44 8.34
C GLY A 229 3.07 -19.90 8.24
N PRO A 230 2.45 -20.45 9.31
CA PRO A 230 2.04 -21.85 9.30
C PRO A 230 1.13 -22.10 8.11
N LEU A 231 1.41 -23.18 7.36
CA LEU A 231 0.54 -23.75 6.35
C LEU A 231 -0.84 -23.93 6.99
N ILE A 232 -1.76 -22.99 6.75
CA ILE A 232 -3.17 -23.27 6.92
C ILE A 232 -3.51 -24.14 5.70
N PRO A 233 -3.79 -25.44 5.87
CA PRO A 233 -4.23 -26.24 4.75
C PRO A 233 -5.47 -25.55 4.17
N GLN A 234 -5.37 -25.14 2.91
CA GLN A 234 -6.56 -24.86 2.12
C GLN A 234 -7.26 -26.21 2.02
N GLY A 235 -8.34 -26.38 2.78
CA GLY A 235 -9.25 -27.51 2.62
C GLY A 235 -9.82 -27.56 1.19
N PRO A 236 -10.39 -28.71 0.81
CA PRO A 236 -10.64 -29.10 -0.58
C PRO A 236 -11.44 -28.07 -1.39
#